data_AF-A0A0G3VKQ4-F1
#
_entry.id   AF-A0A0G3VKQ4-F1
#
_cell.length_a   1.000
_cell.length_b   1.000
_cell.length_c   1.000
_cell.angle_alpha   90.00
_cell.angle_beta   90.00
_cell.angle_gamma   90.00
#
_symmetry.space_group_name_H-M   'P 1'
#
loop_
_entity.id
_entity.type
_entity.pdbx_description
1 polymer ?
#
loop_
_entity_poly.entity_id
_entity_poly.type
_entity_poly.pdbx_seq_one_letter_code
_entity_poly.pdbx_strand_id
1 'polypeptide(L)'
;MVNKELYALWFINYFPDYQALFNTSNRIKNDEFDFDIFISGLTNKKMITLCFSILGFQLHTMAQYLGVSEKAISSRLSSVKSELAKYFIDYDDFRFYCMRMDVYRKVRMVVLKVLNVKFM
;
A
#
# COMPACT_ATOMS: atom_id res chain seq x y z
N MET A 1 28.19 -5.56 1.68
CA MET A 1 27.08 -4.61 1.92
C MET A 1 25.86 -5.19 1.24
N VAL A 2 24.75 -5.36 1.97
CA VAL A 2 23.47 -5.76 1.35
C VAL A 2 23.03 -4.61 0.44
N ASN A 3 22.80 -4.90 -0.85
CA ASN A 3 22.33 -3.89 -1.79
C ASN A 3 20.98 -3.35 -1.30
N LYS A 4 20.88 -2.02 -1.12
CA LYS A 4 19.66 -1.34 -0.63
C LYS A 4 18.43 -1.69 -1.47
N GLU A 5 18.63 -1.99 -2.74
CA GLU A 5 17.58 -2.46 -3.66
C GLU A 5 17.08 -3.86 -3.31
N LEU A 6 17.99 -4.80 -3.03
CA LEU A 6 17.65 -6.16 -2.62
C LEU A 6 16.92 -6.17 -1.27
N TYR A 7 17.34 -5.28 -0.36
CA TYR A 7 16.69 -5.10 0.94
C TYR A 7 15.29 -4.49 0.81
N ALA A 8 15.12 -3.47 -0.04
CA ALA A 8 13.81 -2.88 -0.32
C ALA A 8 12.86 -3.88 -0.99
N LEU A 9 13.38 -4.73 -1.89
CA LEU A 9 12.62 -5.81 -2.53
C LEU A 9 12.22 -6.91 -1.54
N TRP A 10 13.08 -7.23 -0.57
CA TRP A 10 12.79 -8.21 0.49
C TRP A 10 11.63 -7.78 1.40
N PHE A 11 11.43 -6.47 1.61
CA PHE A 11 10.30 -5.93 2.36
C PHE A 11 8.99 -5.90 1.58
N ILE A 12 9.04 -6.02 0.25
CA ILE A 12 7.83 -6.19 -0.56
C ILE A 12 7.36 -7.61 -0.36
N ASN A 13 6.61 -7.82 0.72
CA ASN A 13 5.89 -9.05 0.95
C ASN A 13 4.74 -9.06 -0.05
N TYR A 14 4.99 -9.57 -1.26
CA TYR A 14 3.90 -10.07 -2.09
C TYR A 14 3.10 -11.00 -1.18
N PHE A 15 1.78 -10.88 -1.21
CA PHE A 15 0.89 -11.54 -0.26
C PHE A 15 0.33 -12.87 -0.82
N PRO A 16 1.05 -13.68 -1.66
CA PRO A 16 0.40 -14.74 -2.41
C PRO A 16 -0.12 -15.87 -1.51
N ASP A 17 0.37 -15.96 -0.26
CA ASP A 17 0.01 -17.04 0.64
C ASP A 17 -1.34 -16.83 1.35
N TYR A 18 -1.86 -15.60 1.46
CA TYR A 18 -3.02 -15.34 2.32
C TYR A 18 -4.35 -15.87 1.75
N GLN A 19 -4.58 -15.77 0.44
CA GLN A 19 -5.80 -16.33 -0.18
C GLN A 19 -5.71 -17.84 -0.44
N ALA A 20 -4.49 -18.36 -0.65
CA ALA A 20 -4.28 -19.80 -0.81
C ALA A 20 -4.43 -20.54 0.54
N LEU A 21 -4.11 -19.88 1.66
CA LEU A 21 -4.21 -20.43 3.01
C LEU A 21 -5.53 -20.11 3.71
N PHE A 22 -6.21 -19.00 3.35
CA PHE A 22 -7.45 -18.58 3.99
C PHE A 22 -8.50 -18.26 2.93
N ASN A 23 -9.71 -18.81 3.10
CA ASN A 23 -10.84 -18.73 2.18
C ASN A 23 -11.43 -17.30 2.15
N THR A 24 -10.66 -16.32 1.70
CA THR A 24 -11.03 -14.90 1.74
C THR A 24 -12.05 -14.60 0.64
N SER A 25 -13.15 -13.96 1.01
CA SER A 25 -14.22 -13.61 0.08
C SER A 25 -13.84 -12.37 -0.73
N ASN A 26 -13.67 -12.49 -2.05
CA ASN A 26 -13.40 -11.36 -2.96
C ASN A 26 -14.63 -10.45 -3.14
N ARG A 27 -15.09 -9.80 -2.07
CA ARG A 27 -16.33 -9.04 -2.07
C ARG A 27 -16.04 -7.56 -2.22
N ILE A 28 -16.03 -7.13 -3.48
CA ILE A 28 -16.09 -5.72 -3.81
C ILE A 28 -17.53 -5.25 -3.54
N LYS A 29 -17.69 -4.17 -2.78
CA LYS A 29 -19.02 -3.58 -2.49
C LYS A 29 -19.54 -2.76 -3.67
N ASN A 30 -18.62 -2.20 -4.46
CA ASN A 30 -18.93 -1.40 -5.64
C ASN A 30 -17.86 -1.61 -6.72
N ASP A 31 -18.26 -2.17 -7.86
CA ASP A 31 -17.38 -2.51 -8.99
C ASP A 31 -16.81 -1.28 -9.72
N GLU A 32 -17.28 -0.07 -9.41
CA GLU A 32 -16.80 1.19 -10.00
C GLU A 32 -15.51 1.74 -9.38
N PHE A 33 -14.86 1.02 -8.47
CA PHE A 33 -13.63 1.52 -7.86
C PHE A 33 -12.48 1.63 -8.88
N ASP A 34 -12.02 2.86 -9.09
CA ASP A 34 -10.83 3.19 -9.87
C ASP A 34 -9.71 3.69 -8.94
N PHE A 35 -8.56 3.02 -9.01
CA PHE A 35 -7.41 3.35 -8.16
C PHE A 35 -6.82 4.73 -8.45
N ASP A 36 -6.69 5.12 -9.72
CA ASP A 36 -6.05 6.38 -10.11
C ASP A 36 -6.93 7.57 -9.70
N ILE A 37 -8.25 7.45 -9.88
CA ILE A 37 -9.23 8.43 -9.38
C ILE A 37 -9.15 8.51 -7.85
N PHE A 38 -9.15 7.38 -7.16
CA PHE A 38 -9.10 7.35 -5.69
C PHE A 38 -7.84 8.05 -5.14
N ILE A 39 -6.65 7.71 -5.64
CA ILE A 39 -5.41 8.33 -5.16
C ILE A 39 -5.30 9.81 -5.51
N SER A 40 -5.93 10.26 -6.61
CA SER A 40 -5.95 11.68 -7.00
C SER A 40 -6.71 12.57 -6.00
N GLY A 41 -7.70 12.00 -5.30
CA GLY A 41 -8.44 12.69 -4.24
C GLY A 41 -7.69 12.75 -2.90
N LEU A 42 -6.59 12.02 -2.75
CA LEU A 42 -5.81 11.99 -1.51
C LEU A 42 -4.78 13.12 -1.48
N THR A 43 -4.53 13.65 -0.27
CA THR A 43 -3.34 14.49 -0.06
C THR A 43 -2.06 13.68 -0.30
N ASN A 44 -0.99 14.33 -0.76
CA ASN A 44 0.31 13.67 -1.00
C ASN A 44 0.78 12.82 0.18
N LYS A 45 0.59 13.31 1.42
CA LYS A 45 0.97 12.59 2.64
C LYS A 45 0.16 11.30 2.82
N LYS A 46 -1.15 11.33 2.58
CA LYS A 46 -2.01 10.14 2.64
C LYS A 46 -1.68 9.16 1.53
N MET A 47 -1.54 9.65 0.30
CA MET A 47 -1.21 8.85 -0.89
C MET A 47 0.13 8.12 -0.73
N ILE A 48 1.20 8.80 -0.31
CA ILE A 48 2.49 8.16 -0.04
C ILE A 48 2.36 7.13 1.07
N THR A 49 1.65 7.44 2.16
CA THR A 49 1.46 6.50 3.27
C THR A 49 0.71 5.24 2.81
N LEU A 50 -0.33 5.39 1.99
CA LEU A 50 -1.06 4.28 1.39
C LEU A 50 -0.16 3.43 0.50
N CYS A 51 0.70 4.06 -0.32
CA CYS A 51 1.64 3.36 -1.19
C CYS A 51 2.58 2.43 -0.41
N PHE A 52 3.18 2.92 0.68
CA PHE A 52 4.01 2.08 1.55
C PHE A 52 3.21 0.92 2.17
N SER A 53 1.98 1.19 2.62
CA SER A 53 1.10 0.18 3.22
C SER A 53 0.67 -0.91 2.23
N ILE A 54 0.39 -0.58 0.97
CA ILE A 54 0.07 -1.57 -0.08
C ILE A 54 1.22 -2.57 -0.25
N LEU A 55 2.48 -2.08 -0.26
CA LEU A 55 3.68 -2.92 -0.37
C LEU A 55 4.01 -3.69 0.91
N GLY A 56 3.23 -3.54 1.98
CA GLY A 56 3.41 -4.30 3.23
C GLY A 56 4.44 -3.72 4.19
N PHE A 57 4.85 -2.47 4.04
CA PHE A 57 5.76 -1.84 5.01
C PHE A 57 5.10 -1.75 6.39
N GLN A 58 5.86 -2.07 7.43
CA GLN A 58 5.38 -2.00 8.80
C GLN A 58 5.29 -0.55 9.29
N LEU A 59 4.43 -0.31 10.29
CA LEU A 59 4.14 1.03 10.84
C LEU A 59 5.42 1.77 11.25
N HIS A 60 6.29 1.11 12.01
CA HIS A 60 7.55 1.66 12.48
C HIS A 60 8.49 2.00 11.31
N THR A 61 8.54 1.15 10.29
CA THR A 61 9.39 1.34 9.10
C THR A 61 8.92 2.54 8.29
N MET A 62 7.60 2.67 8.09
CA MET A 62 7.01 3.85 7.44
C MET A 62 7.30 5.13 8.20
N ALA A 63 7.19 5.12 9.53
CA ALA A 63 7.47 6.27 10.38
C ALA A 63 8.92 6.75 10.21
N GLN A 64 9.88 5.82 10.22
CA GLN A 64 11.29 6.11 10.01
C GLN A 64 11.57 6.70 8.62
N TYR A 65 11.10 6.06 7.54
CA TYR A 65 11.38 6.54 6.18
C TYR A 65 10.67 7.85 5.83
N LEU A 66 9.49 8.10 6.41
CA LEU A 66 8.71 9.30 6.15
C LEU A 66 9.01 10.45 7.13
N GLY A 67 9.90 10.23 8.11
CA GLY A 67 10.33 11.25 9.07
C GLY A 67 9.18 11.78 9.95
N VAL A 68 8.25 10.90 10.35
CA VAL A 68 7.08 11.27 11.17
C VAL A 68 6.81 10.21 12.23
N SER A 69 5.97 10.52 13.22
CA SER A 69 5.61 9.56 14.27
C SER A 69 4.73 8.42 13.73
N GLU A 70 4.81 7.25 14.36
CA GLU A 70 3.91 6.12 14.09
C GLU A 70 2.43 6.50 14.26
N LYS A 71 2.12 7.35 15.25
CA LYS A 71 0.77 7.89 15.45
C LYS A 71 0.28 8.69 14.24
N ALA A 72 1.16 9.47 13.61
CA ALA A 72 0.81 10.21 12.40
C ALA A 72 0.57 9.28 11.20
N ILE A 73 1.37 8.23 11.06
CA ILE A 73 1.15 7.20 10.03
C ILE A 73 -0.18 6.47 10.26
N SER A 74 -0.43 6.02 11.48
CA SER A 74 -1.66 5.33 11.87
C SER A 74 -2.89 6.20 11.60
N SER A 75 -2.87 7.48 12.01
CA SER A 75 -3.96 8.42 11.72
C SER A 75 -4.22 8.60 10.22
N ARG A 76 -3.16 8.72 9.40
CA ARG A 76 -3.30 8.81 7.94
C ARG A 76 -3.91 7.55 7.35
N LEU A 77 -3.43 6.37 7.76
CA LEU A 77 -3.94 5.08 7.29
C LEU A 77 -5.38 4.85 7.71
N SER A 78 -5.74 5.14 8.97
CA SER A 78 -7.12 5.01 9.44
C SER A 78 -8.06 5.89 8.63
N SER A 79 -7.68 7.13 8.33
CA SER A 79 -8.47 8.01 7.47
C SER A 79 -8.65 7.43 6.06
N VAL A 80 -7.58 6.93 5.44
CA VAL A 80 -7.64 6.33 4.09
C VAL A 80 -8.47 5.04 4.09
N LYS A 81 -8.33 4.19 5.12
CA LYS A 81 -9.09 2.95 5.28
C LYS A 81 -10.58 3.23 5.44
N SER A 82 -10.97 4.28 6.15
CA SER A 82 -12.38 4.71 6.24
C SER A 82 -12.94 5.13 4.88
N GLU A 83 -12.13 5.75 4.02
CA GLU A 83 -12.53 6.10 2.66
C GLU A 83 -12.66 4.83 1.77
N LEU A 84 -11.73 3.87 1.91
CA LEU A 84 -11.75 2.58 1.20
C LEU A 84 -12.90 1.65 1.64
N ALA A 85 -13.35 1.75 2.89
CA ALA A 85 -14.45 0.93 3.43
C ALA A 85 -15.79 1.12 2.70
N LYS A 86 -15.91 2.17 1.88
CA LYS A 86 -17.04 2.40 0.97
C LYS A 86 -17.04 1.43 -0.22
N TYR A 87 -15.86 0.95 -0.63
CA TYR A 87 -15.65 0.15 -1.83
C TYR A 87 -15.31 -1.32 -1.51
N PHE A 88 -14.66 -1.57 -0.37
CA PHE A 88 -14.19 -2.90 0.04
C PHE A 88 -14.78 -3.29 1.40
N ILE A 89 -14.92 -4.60 1.66
CA ILE A 89 -15.35 -5.08 2.99
C ILE A 89 -14.27 -4.80 4.02
N ASP A 90 -13.03 -5.17 3.71
CA ASP A 90 -11.87 -4.87 4.51
C ASP A 90 -10.66 -4.41 3.68
N TYR A 91 -9.55 -4.16 4.36
CA TYR A 91 -8.34 -3.65 3.71
C TYR A 91 -7.59 -4.74 2.93
N ASP A 92 -7.77 -6.01 3.26
CA ASP A 92 -7.10 -7.11 2.57
C ASP A 92 -7.76 -7.35 1.20
N ASP A 93 -9.08 -7.21 1.09
CA ASP A 93 -9.79 -7.17 -0.19
C ASP A 93 -9.26 -6.08 -1.13
N PHE A 94 -9.02 -4.89 -0.59
CA PHE A 94 -8.41 -3.78 -1.34
C PHE A 94 -7.00 -4.14 -1.82
N ARG A 95 -6.17 -4.71 -0.94
CA ARG A 95 -4.80 -5.12 -1.31
C ARG A 95 -4.80 -6.20 -2.37
N PHE A 96 -5.78 -7.11 -2.34
CA PHE A 96 -5.96 -8.11 -3.39
C PHE A 96 -6.40 -7.49 -4.71
N TYR A 97 -7.34 -6.55 -4.69
CA TYR A 97 -7.68 -5.74 -5.87
C TYR A 97 -6.43 -5.08 -6.46
N CYS A 98 -5.58 -4.46 -5.62
CA CYS A 98 -4.33 -3.86 -6.07
C CYS A 98 -3.39 -4.86 -6.76
N MET A 99 -3.33 -6.11 -6.30
CA MET A 99 -2.55 -7.16 -6.97
C MET A 99 -3.13 -7.50 -8.33
N ARG A 100 -4.45 -7.71 -8.42
CA ARG A 100 -5.14 -8.07 -9.66
C ARG A 100 -5.04 -7.00 -10.74
N MET A 101 -5.04 -5.73 -10.35
CA MET A 101 -5.07 -4.58 -11.26
C MET A 101 -3.68 -3.99 -11.56
N ASP A 102 -2.59 -4.72 -11.27
CA ASP A 102 -1.20 -4.27 -11.48
C ASP A 102 -0.84 -2.94 -10.77
N VAL A 103 -1.59 -2.59 -9.70
CA VAL A 103 -1.36 -1.38 -8.91
C VAL A 103 -0.02 -1.45 -8.17
N TYR A 104 0.42 -2.64 -7.79
CA TYR A 104 1.71 -2.84 -7.11
C TYR A 104 2.88 -2.27 -7.92
N ARG A 105 2.85 -2.37 -9.27
CA ARG A 105 3.89 -1.79 -10.12
C ARG A 105 3.91 -0.27 -10.02
N LYS A 106 2.75 0.39 -10.11
CA LYS A 106 2.61 1.85 -9.98
C LYS A 106 3.08 2.34 -8.61
N VAL A 107 2.59 1.69 -7.56
CA VAL A 107 2.91 2.03 -6.17
C VAL A 107 4.39 1.85 -5.85
N ARG A 108 5.01 0.78 -6.37
CA ARG A 108 6.45 0.54 -6.24
C ARG A 108 7.27 1.72 -6.75
N MET A 109 6.93 2.27 -7.91
CA MET A 109 7.64 3.43 -8.48
C MET A 109 7.55 4.65 -7.56
N VAL A 110 6.41 4.89 -6.92
CA VAL A 110 6.24 5.98 -5.96
C VAL A 110 7.14 5.77 -4.74
N VAL A 111 7.09 4.57 -4.13
CA VAL A 111 7.86 4.27 -2.93
C VAL A 111 9.36 4.37 -3.20
N LEU A 112 9.85 3.83 -4.32
CA LEU A 112 11.26 3.92 -4.70
C LEU A 112 11.74 5.36 -4.87
N LYS A 113 10.90 6.21 -5.49
CA LYS A 113 11.17 7.64 -5.63
C LYS A 113 11.28 8.32 -4.26
N VAL A 114 10.40 7.99 -3.32
CA VAL A 114 10.46 8.51 -1.94
C VAL A 114 11.71 8.02 -1.22
N LEU A 115 12.11 6.77 -1.42
CA LEU A 115 13.32 6.18 -0.84
C LEU A 115 14.61 6.63 -1.53
N ASN A 116 14.53 7.45 -2.58
CA ASN A 116 15.66 7.89 -3.40
C ASN A 116 16.51 6.72 -3.94
N VAL A 117 15.84 5.63 -4.31
CA VAL A 117 16.46 4.47 -4.97
C VAL A 117 16.45 4.72 -6.48
N LYS A 118 17.62 4.78 -7.10
CA LYS A 118 17.73 4.92 -8.56
C LYS A 118 17.42 3.57 -9.20
N PHE A 119 16.45 3.55 -10.10
CA PHE A 119 16.25 2.41 -11.00
C PHE A 119 17.24 2.56 -12.15
N MET A 120 18.12 1.58 -12.30
CA MET A 120 18.99 1.42 -13.47
C MET A 120 18.37 0.42 -14.43
#